data_AF-A0A353W346-F1
#
_entry.id   AF-A0A353W346-F1
#
_cell.length_a   1.000
_cell.length_b   1.000
_cell.length_c   1.000
_cell.angle_alpha   90.00
_cell.angle_beta   90.00
_cell.angle_gamma   90.00
#
_symmetry.space_group_name_H-M   'P 1'
#
loop_
_entity.id
_entity.type
_entity.pdbx_description
1 polymer ?
#
loop_
_entity_poly.entity_id
_entity_poly.type
_entity_poly.pdbx_seq_one_letter_code
_entity_poly.pdbx_strand_id
1 'polypeptide(L)'
;NEYDPETRERRGVYYTPEPVVKYIVRSVHHLLKEKFDLRDGLADPKVTVLDPAAGTLTFPAEAIRLAVEEYVGKYGEGGKKGFIRDQILKNYYAFELMMAPYAIGHMKISILLESLGYKLQADDRFQLYLTNTLEMEEIDQIGFPGLHSLSEESQLAGRVKKEEPILVIMGNPPYSLLSSNTNAWTEELLKEDIDGATSYYKVDGNPLNERNPKALQDDYVKFLRFAQWKIQKAGKGIVAMITNHGYLDNTTFRGMRQSLMKTFDEIYILDLHGNSVKRETAPNGGKDENVFDIRQGVAISLFVKNEKIKEKIVKHQDLFGKRNEKYDWLTSKDVSDTDFQAISPNSKAYFFIPRFTENIEVYKEWPSLVEIFPINVSGIVTSRDSLTIRPTKNEIRANVLNIVELDSKIARIALDLGKDSQGWKIKLAKEDILSSGGFDPEKITPILYRPFDIQYTYYTGTTRGFISRPRSDVMKHMISNENLSLCFVRQFSG
;
A
#
# COMPACT_ATOMS: atom_id res chain seq x y z
N ASN A 1 23.17 -10.93 -10.89
CA ASN A 1 21.74 -10.84 -10.52
C ASN A 1 21.42 -9.47 -9.94
N GLU A 2 21.72 -8.40 -10.67
CA GLU A 2 21.46 -7.04 -10.20
C GLU A 2 20.63 -6.32 -11.26
N TYR A 3 19.32 -6.34 -11.03
CA TYR A 3 18.51 -5.20 -11.45
C TYR A 3 19.00 -3.98 -10.67
N ASP A 4 19.17 -2.85 -11.36
CA ASP A 4 19.50 -1.56 -10.76
C ASP A 4 18.59 -1.29 -9.53
N PRO A 5 19.16 -1.21 -8.31
CA PRO A 5 18.41 -0.98 -7.08
C PRO A 5 17.50 0.25 -7.15
N GLU A 6 17.93 1.31 -7.85
CA GLU A 6 17.11 2.52 -8.01
C GLU A 6 15.85 2.24 -8.83
N THR A 7 15.96 1.48 -9.93
CA THR A 7 14.81 1.11 -10.76
C THR A 7 13.80 0.25 -9.98
N ARG A 8 14.27 -0.62 -9.06
CA ARG A 8 13.41 -1.43 -8.18
C ARG A 8 12.67 -0.58 -7.16
N GLU A 9 13.38 0.32 -6.49
CA GLU A 9 12.79 1.23 -5.50
C GLU A 9 11.77 2.17 -6.14
N ARG A 10 12.07 2.73 -7.32
CA ARG A 10 11.15 3.59 -8.07
C ARG A 10 9.85 2.90 -8.48
N ARG A 11 9.88 1.59 -8.74
CA ARG A 11 8.69 0.81 -9.13
C ARG A 11 8.04 0.05 -7.96
N GLY A 12 8.63 0.09 -6.77
CA GLY A 12 8.10 -0.56 -5.58
C GLY A 12 8.05 -2.10 -5.66
N VAL A 13 8.93 -2.73 -6.46
CA VAL A 13 8.93 -4.19 -6.71
C VAL A 13 10.00 -4.89 -5.85
N TYR A 14 9.57 -5.79 -4.97
CA TYR A 14 10.43 -6.53 -4.04
C TYR A 14 10.32 -8.03 -4.25
N TYR A 15 11.45 -8.73 -4.16
CA TYR A 15 11.44 -10.20 -4.17
C TYR A 15 10.77 -10.70 -2.89
N THR A 16 9.74 -11.53 -3.05
CA THR A 16 8.99 -12.08 -1.91
C THR A 16 9.76 -13.22 -1.26
N PRO A 17 10.07 -13.13 0.05
CA PRO A 17 10.71 -14.22 0.78
C PRO A 17 9.92 -15.52 0.69
N GLU A 18 10.60 -16.64 0.48
CA GLU A 18 9.98 -17.96 0.34
C GLU A 18 9.07 -18.34 1.54
N PRO A 19 9.42 -18.07 2.82
CA PRO A 19 8.54 -18.36 3.94
C PRO A 19 7.17 -17.66 3.86
N VAL A 20 7.16 -16.40 3.40
CA VAL A 20 5.93 -15.62 3.21
C VAL A 20 5.06 -16.25 2.12
N VAL A 21 5.67 -16.58 0.98
CA VAL A 21 4.94 -17.19 -0.15
C VAL A 21 4.35 -18.54 0.26
N LYS A 22 5.15 -19.38 0.92
CA LYS A 22 4.71 -20.69 1.41
C LYS A 22 3.54 -20.59 2.39
N TYR A 23 3.60 -19.68 3.36
CA TYR A 23 2.49 -19.44 4.29
C TYR A 23 1.20 -19.09 3.54
N ILE A 24 1.26 -18.15 2.59
CA ILE A 24 0.09 -17.71 1.82
C ILE A 24 -0.48 -18.86 0.98
N VAL A 25 0.38 -19.56 0.22
CA VAL A 25 -0.05 -20.63 -0.68
C VAL A 25 -0.65 -21.80 0.09
N ARG A 26 -0.05 -22.23 1.21
CA ARG A 26 -0.63 -23.26 2.09
C ARG A 26 -1.95 -22.81 2.70
N SER A 27 -2.05 -21.56 3.12
CA SER A 27 -3.28 -20.98 3.65
C SER A 27 -4.42 -21.00 2.63
N VAL A 28 -4.16 -20.58 1.39
CA VAL A 28 -5.13 -20.65 0.29
C VAL A 28 -5.54 -22.09 0.03
N HIS A 29 -4.56 -23.01 -0.04
CA HIS A 29 -4.81 -24.43 -0.24
C HIS A 29 -5.73 -25.01 0.85
N HIS A 30 -5.49 -24.65 2.11
CA HIS A 30 -6.33 -25.04 3.24
C HIS A 30 -7.75 -24.46 3.11
N LEU A 31 -7.89 -23.16 2.84
CA LEU A 31 -9.18 -22.48 2.72
C LEU A 31 -10.02 -23.04 1.57
N LEU A 32 -9.40 -23.45 0.44
CA LEU A 32 -10.12 -24.12 -0.65
C LEU A 32 -10.74 -25.44 -0.18
N LYS A 33 -10.02 -26.22 0.63
CA LYS A 33 -10.52 -27.47 1.20
C LYS A 33 -11.64 -27.22 2.21
N GLU A 34 -11.43 -26.31 3.16
CA GLU A 34 -12.32 -26.09 4.30
C GLU A 34 -13.57 -25.28 3.92
N LYS A 35 -13.41 -24.19 3.16
CA LYS A 35 -14.49 -23.24 2.89
C LYS A 35 -15.23 -23.53 1.60
N PHE A 36 -14.56 -24.10 0.59
CA PHE A 36 -15.12 -24.32 -0.74
C PHE A 36 -15.50 -25.77 -1.04
N ASP A 37 -15.24 -26.70 -0.10
CA ASP A 37 -15.41 -28.15 -0.27
C ASP A 37 -14.61 -28.74 -1.45
N LEU A 38 -13.51 -28.09 -1.82
CA LEU A 38 -12.61 -28.53 -2.88
C LEU A 38 -11.53 -29.40 -2.25
N ARG A 39 -11.81 -30.71 -2.15
CA ARG A 39 -11.01 -31.68 -1.38
C ARG A 39 -9.54 -31.71 -1.79
N ASP A 40 -9.23 -31.39 -3.04
CA ASP A 40 -7.87 -31.38 -3.59
C ASP A 40 -7.21 -29.99 -3.50
N GLY A 41 -7.86 -29.02 -2.84
CA GLY A 41 -7.35 -27.66 -2.68
C GLY A 41 -6.94 -27.08 -4.03
N LEU A 42 -5.70 -26.57 -4.12
CA LEU A 42 -5.11 -26.04 -5.36
C LEU A 42 -5.05 -27.04 -6.53
N ALA A 43 -5.13 -28.35 -6.27
CA ALA A 43 -5.16 -29.39 -7.29
C ALA A 43 -6.58 -29.73 -7.78
N ASP A 44 -7.63 -29.08 -7.27
CA ASP A 44 -9.00 -29.32 -7.73
C ASP A 44 -9.23 -28.69 -9.13
N PRO A 45 -9.86 -29.40 -10.09
CA PRO A 45 -10.06 -28.93 -11.46
C PRO A 45 -10.89 -27.64 -11.59
N LYS A 46 -11.65 -27.29 -10.56
CA LYS A 46 -12.43 -26.03 -10.53
C LYS A 46 -11.61 -24.82 -10.09
N VAL A 47 -10.36 -25.00 -9.66
CA VAL A 47 -9.52 -23.92 -9.19
C VAL A 47 -8.84 -23.24 -10.37
N THR A 48 -9.09 -21.94 -10.48
CA THR A 48 -8.35 -20.99 -11.31
C THR A 48 -7.59 -20.01 -10.42
N VAL A 49 -6.34 -19.75 -10.78
CA VAL A 49 -5.40 -18.93 -9.99
C VAL A 49 -4.93 -17.76 -10.84
N LEU A 50 -4.87 -16.56 -10.26
CA LEU A 50 -4.25 -15.39 -10.88
C LEU A 50 -3.25 -14.76 -9.92
N ASP A 51 -2.01 -14.57 -10.40
CA ASP A 51 -1.09 -13.60 -9.82
C ASP A 51 -1.08 -12.31 -10.67
N PRO A 52 -1.67 -11.20 -10.18
CA PRO A 52 -1.80 -9.98 -10.97
C PRO A 52 -0.49 -9.18 -11.08
N ALA A 53 0.56 -9.51 -10.31
CA ALA A 53 1.83 -8.78 -10.30
C ALA A 53 2.96 -9.77 -10.04
N ALA A 54 3.16 -10.67 -11.00
CA ALA A 54 3.77 -11.96 -10.71
C ALA A 54 5.30 -11.91 -10.59
N GLY A 55 5.95 -10.85 -11.07
CA GLY A 55 7.40 -10.70 -11.05
C GLY A 55 8.08 -11.87 -11.74
N THR A 56 8.78 -12.68 -10.96
CA THR A 56 9.47 -13.90 -11.42
C THR A 56 8.68 -15.18 -11.08
N LEU A 57 7.35 -15.08 -10.99
CA LEU A 57 6.42 -16.19 -10.74
C LEU A 57 6.66 -16.95 -9.43
N THR A 58 7.00 -16.27 -8.32
CA THR A 58 7.24 -16.96 -7.05
C THR A 58 5.96 -17.57 -6.46
N PHE A 59 4.82 -16.86 -6.50
CA PHE A 59 3.54 -17.41 -6.03
C PHE A 59 3.02 -18.56 -6.93
N PRO A 60 2.94 -18.41 -8.27
CA PRO A 60 2.54 -19.52 -9.12
C PRO A 60 3.44 -20.74 -9.01
N ALA A 61 4.78 -20.56 -8.93
CA ALA A 61 5.70 -21.68 -8.78
C ALA A 61 5.41 -22.50 -7.51
N GLU A 62 5.23 -21.84 -6.37
CA GLU A 62 4.92 -22.52 -5.11
C GLU A 62 3.54 -23.18 -5.11
N ALA A 63 2.54 -22.53 -5.73
CA ALA A 63 1.20 -23.10 -5.87
C ALA A 63 1.19 -24.34 -6.77
N ILE A 64 1.95 -24.34 -7.87
CA ILE A 64 2.14 -25.50 -8.75
C ILE A 64 2.80 -26.64 -7.97
N ARG A 65 3.87 -26.33 -7.22
CA ARG A 65 4.58 -27.32 -6.40
C ARG A 65 3.63 -28.00 -5.43
N LEU A 66 2.87 -27.22 -4.66
CA LEU A 66 1.92 -27.75 -3.68
C LEU A 66 0.75 -28.50 -4.33
N ALA A 67 0.23 -28.04 -5.47
CA ALA A 67 -0.85 -28.71 -6.19
C ALA A 67 -0.39 -30.07 -6.76
N VAL A 68 0.81 -30.15 -7.32
CA VAL A 68 1.38 -31.41 -7.82
C VAL A 68 1.67 -32.37 -6.66
N GLU A 69 2.19 -31.87 -5.53
CA GLU A 69 2.41 -32.65 -4.31
C GLU A 69 1.09 -33.28 -3.80
N GLU A 70 0.03 -32.48 -3.68
CA GLU A 70 -1.30 -32.95 -3.29
C GLU A 70 -1.84 -34.01 -4.26
N TYR A 71 -1.75 -33.75 -5.57
CA TYR A 71 -2.26 -34.66 -6.59
C TYR A 71 -1.53 -36.01 -6.53
N VAL A 72 -0.19 -35.99 -6.49
CA VAL A 72 0.63 -37.22 -6.43
C VAL A 72 0.38 -37.97 -5.13
N GLY A 73 0.25 -37.26 -4.00
CA GLY A 73 -0.05 -37.87 -2.71
C GLY A 73 -1.36 -38.66 -2.68
N LYS A 74 -2.37 -38.23 -3.45
CA LYS A 74 -3.68 -38.89 -3.51
C LYS A 74 -3.85 -39.88 -4.65
N TYR A 75 -3.33 -39.57 -5.83
CA TYR A 75 -3.61 -40.28 -7.07
C TYR A 75 -2.39 -40.98 -7.67
N GLY A 76 -1.21 -40.84 -7.05
CA GLY A 76 0.04 -41.39 -7.54
C GLY A 76 0.60 -40.65 -8.77
N GLU A 77 1.72 -41.14 -9.31
CA GLU A 77 2.43 -40.44 -10.38
C GLU A 77 1.83 -40.63 -11.79
N GLY A 78 1.01 -41.67 -12.00
CA GLY A 78 0.55 -42.07 -13.35
C GLY A 78 -0.22 -40.98 -14.10
N GLY A 79 -1.00 -40.16 -13.39
CA GLY A 79 -1.79 -39.05 -13.95
C GLY A 79 -1.09 -37.68 -13.95
N LYS A 80 0.10 -37.57 -13.33
CA LYS A 80 0.79 -36.30 -13.04
C LYS A 80 0.98 -35.43 -14.29
N LYS A 81 1.36 -36.04 -15.41
CA LYS A 81 1.59 -35.30 -16.67
C LYS A 81 0.30 -34.72 -17.25
N GLY A 82 -0.78 -35.51 -17.22
CA GLY A 82 -2.10 -35.05 -17.65
C GLY A 82 -2.62 -33.92 -16.76
N PHE A 83 -2.48 -34.06 -15.44
CA PHE A 83 -2.82 -33.01 -14.47
C PHE A 83 -2.09 -31.69 -14.74
N ILE A 84 -0.76 -31.73 -14.93
CA ILE A 84 0.01 -30.53 -15.23
C ILE A 84 -0.45 -29.88 -16.55
N ARG A 85 -0.55 -30.68 -17.62
CA ARG A 85 -0.90 -30.16 -18.95
C ARG A 85 -2.32 -29.62 -19.02
N ASP A 86 -3.27 -30.40 -18.53
CA ASP A 86 -4.70 -30.16 -18.79
C ASP A 86 -5.35 -29.28 -17.74
N GLN A 87 -4.70 -29.05 -16.60
CA GLN A 87 -5.23 -28.23 -15.52
C GLN A 87 -4.27 -27.11 -15.12
N ILE A 88 -3.04 -27.43 -14.69
CA ILE A 88 -2.10 -26.38 -14.23
C ILE A 88 -1.82 -25.37 -15.34
N LEU A 89 -1.41 -25.81 -16.53
CA LEU A 89 -1.10 -24.91 -17.65
C LEU A 89 -2.31 -24.17 -18.22
N LYS A 90 -3.55 -24.59 -17.88
CA LYS A 90 -4.78 -23.95 -18.40
C LYS A 90 -5.43 -23.02 -17.39
N ASN A 91 -5.33 -23.32 -16.09
CA ASN A 91 -6.08 -22.63 -15.04
C ASN A 91 -5.23 -21.67 -14.20
N TYR A 92 -3.90 -21.66 -14.36
CA TYR A 92 -3.00 -20.80 -13.61
C TYR A 92 -2.50 -19.67 -14.49
N TYR A 93 -2.89 -18.46 -14.14
CA TYR A 93 -2.62 -17.23 -14.86
C TYR A 93 -1.69 -16.32 -14.07
N ALA A 94 -0.90 -15.54 -14.79
CA ALA A 94 -0.02 -14.54 -14.21
C ALA A 94 0.11 -13.33 -15.14
N PHE A 95 0.20 -12.15 -14.56
CA PHE A 95 0.48 -10.91 -15.29
C PHE A 95 1.79 -10.31 -14.82
N GLU A 96 2.59 -9.82 -15.75
CA GLU A 96 3.82 -9.09 -15.47
C GLU A 96 3.95 -7.91 -16.44
N LEU A 97 4.39 -6.76 -15.94
CA LEU A 97 4.54 -5.55 -16.75
C LEU A 97 5.91 -5.46 -17.43
N MET A 98 6.93 -6.11 -16.86
CA MET A 98 8.33 -5.98 -17.26
C MET A 98 8.82 -7.19 -18.05
N MET A 99 9.45 -6.91 -19.20
CA MET A 99 9.94 -7.95 -20.12
C MET A 99 10.96 -8.91 -19.47
N ALA A 100 11.88 -8.42 -18.63
CA ALA A 100 12.91 -9.29 -18.06
C ALA A 100 12.36 -10.23 -16.96
N PRO A 101 11.59 -9.77 -15.95
CA PRO A 101 10.88 -10.66 -15.04
C PRO A 101 9.94 -11.62 -15.77
N TYR A 102 9.27 -11.16 -16.83
CA TYR A 102 8.45 -12.01 -17.70
C TYR A 102 9.25 -13.17 -18.31
N ALA A 103 10.40 -12.88 -18.93
CA ALA A 103 11.26 -13.91 -19.50
C ALA A 103 11.82 -14.87 -18.44
N ILE A 104 12.28 -14.34 -17.30
CA ILE A 104 12.76 -15.13 -16.15
C ILE A 104 11.65 -16.04 -15.60
N GLY A 105 10.41 -15.54 -15.55
CA GLY A 105 9.24 -16.30 -15.13
C GLY A 105 9.03 -17.55 -15.96
N HIS A 106 9.01 -17.42 -17.29
CA HIS A 106 8.89 -18.57 -18.21
C HIS A 106 10.03 -19.59 -18.02
N MET A 107 11.27 -19.12 -17.89
CA MET A 107 12.42 -20.02 -17.63
C MET A 107 12.28 -20.75 -16.29
N LYS A 108 11.87 -20.05 -15.23
CA LYS A 108 11.70 -20.62 -13.89
C LYS A 108 10.61 -21.68 -13.87
N ILE A 109 9.46 -21.43 -14.50
CA ILE A 109 8.38 -22.42 -14.59
C ILE A 109 8.81 -23.62 -15.43
N SER A 110 9.51 -23.41 -16.55
CA SER A 110 10.04 -24.52 -17.35
C SER A 110 10.95 -25.45 -16.52
N ILE A 111 11.89 -24.89 -15.76
CA ILE A 111 12.78 -25.64 -14.87
C ILE A 111 11.98 -26.35 -13.76
N LEU A 112 11.03 -25.67 -13.15
CA LEU A 112 10.15 -26.26 -12.12
C LEU A 112 9.39 -27.46 -12.67
N LEU A 113 8.71 -27.30 -13.81
CA LEU A 113 7.93 -28.38 -14.42
C LEU A 113 8.83 -29.56 -14.79
N GLU A 114 10.04 -29.32 -15.30
CA GLU A 114 11.01 -30.37 -15.59
C GLU A 114 11.42 -31.12 -14.32
N SER A 115 11.69 -30.41 -13.23
CA SER A 115 11.97 -31.02 -11.91
C SER A 115 10.80 -31.84 -11.36
N LEU A 116 9.57 -31.51 -11.74
CA LEU A 116 8.36 -32.25 -11.39
C LEU A 116 8.10 -33.44 -12.35
N GLY A 117 8.95 -33.64 -13.35
CA GLY A 117 8.88 -34.71 -14.34
C GLY A 117 8.01 -34.39 -15.57
N TYR A 118 7.76 -33.11 -15.83
CA TYR A 118 7.02 -32.62 -16.99
C TYR A 118 7.88 -31.72 -17.87
N LYS A 119 8.25 -32.23 -19.05
CA LYS A 119 8.92 -31.43 -20.08
C LYS A 119 7.88 -30.80 -21.00
N LEU A 120 7.88 -29.48 -21.10
CA LEU A 120 7.00 -28.72 -22.00
C LEU A 120 7.14 -29.24 -23.44
N GLN A 121 6.01 -29.51 -24.08
CA GLN A 121 5.88 -29.82 -25.50
C GLN A 121 5.78 -28.54 -26.33
N ALA A 122 5.80 -28.65 -27.66
CA ALA A 122 5.84 -27.51 -28.57
C ALA A 122 4.67 -26.50 -28.36
N ASP A 123 3.48 -27.00 -28.03
CA ASP A 123 2.29 -26.18 -27.82
C ASP A 123 2.03 -25.85 -26.34
N ASP A 124 2.87 -26.37 -25.42
CA ASP A 124 2.70 -26.11 -23.99
C ASP A 124 3.23 -24.72 -23.63
N ARG A 125 2.41 -23.96 -22.92
CA ARG A 125 2.81 -22.66 -22.37
C ARG A 125 2.12 -22.42 -21.04
N PHE A 126 2.88 -21.88 -20.08
CA PHE A 126 2.30 -21.32 -18.86
C PHE A 126 1.64 -19.97 -19.17
N GLN A 127 0.47 -19.69 -18.62
CA GLN A 127 -0.32 -18.49 -18.91
C GLN A 127 0.20 -17.24 -18.17
N LEU A 128 1.50 -16.98 -18.31
CA LEU A 128 2.12 -15.70 -17.95
C LEU A 128 2.01 -14.76 -19.16
N TYR A 129 1.38 -13.60 -18.96
CA TYR A 129 1.19 -12.58 -19.98
C TYR A 129 1.90 -11.26 -19.65
N LEU A 130 2.46 -10.63 -20.67
CA LEU A 130 3.10 -9.33 -20.56
C LEU A 130 2.05 -8.21 -20.67
N THR A 131 1.62 -7.65 -19.54
CA THR A 131 0.52 -6.68 -19.49
C THR A 131 0.55 -5.81 -18.22
N ASN A 132 -0.09 -4.65 -18.26
CA ASN A 132 -0.43 -3.89 -17.05
C ASN A 132 -1.79 -4.36 -16.52
N THR A 133 -1.82 -4.99 -15.35
CA THR A 133 -3.08 -5.43 -14.72
C THR A 133 -4.08 -4.29 -14.52
N LEU A 134 -3.59 -3.09 -14.26
CA LEU A 134 -4.42 -1.93 -13.96
C LEU A 134 -4.83 -1.14 -15.22
N GLU A 135 -4.74 -1.77 -16.39
CA GLU A 135 -5.10 -1.20 -17.69
C GLU A 135 -5.98 -2.19 -18.46
N MET A 136 -7.16 -1.71 -18.89
CA MET A 136 -8.18 -2.50 -19.58
C MET A 136 -8.16 -2.31 -21.10
N GLU A 137 -7.48 -1.27 -21.58
CA GLU A 137 -7.28 -1.01 -23.00
C GLU A 137 -6.35 -2.10 -23.57
N GLU A 138 -6.74 -2.64 -24.72
CA GLU A 138 -5.94 -3.62 -25.45
C GLU A 138 -5.13 -2.89 -26.50
N ILE A 139 -3.91 -3.36 -26.75
CA ILE A 139 -3.11 -2.84 -27.86
C ILE A 139 -3.77 -3.34 -29.15
N ASP A 140 -4.35 -2.42 -29.93
CA ASP A 140 -4.86 -2.71 -31.27
C ASP A 140 -3.79 -3.40 -32.11
N GLN A 141 -4.17 -4.21 -33.11
CA GLN A 141 -3.21 -4.84 -34.01
C GLN A 141 -2.41 -3.77 -34.77
N ILE A 142 -1.25 -3.39 -34.22
CA ILE A 142 -0.30 -2.53 -34.88
C ILE A 142 0.31 -3.38 -36.00
N GLY A 143 0.00 -3.05 -37.27
CA GLY A 143 0.48 -3.75 -38.47
C GLY A 143 1.99 -3.66 -38.73
N PHE A 144 2.80 -3.45 -37.70
CA PHE A 144 4.26 -3.40 -37.78
C PHE A 144 4.87 -4.78 -37.51
N PRO A 145 5.79 -5.26 -38.37
CA PRO A 145 6.51 -6.51 -38.15
C PRO A 145 7.26 -6.50 -36.81
N GLY A 146 7.03 -7.52 -35.97
CA GLY A 146 7.67 -7.66 -34.65
C GLY A 146 6.83 -7.22 -33.44
N LEU A 147 5.67 -6.57 -33.64
CA LEU A 147 4.75 -6.17 -32.57
C LEU A 147 3.54 -7.12 -32.40
N HIS A 148 3.35 -8.07 -33.31
CA HIS A 148 2.22 -9.02 -33.29
C HIS A 148 2.16 -9.86 -32.01
N SER A 149 3.32 -10.27 -31.49
CA SER A 149 3.41 -11.02 -30.23
C SER A 149 2.93 -10.19 -29.05
N LEU A 150 3.22 -8.88 -29.01
CA LEU A 150 2.76 -7.99 -27.94
C LEU A 150 1.25 -7.72 -27.98
N SER A 151 0.66 -7.62 -29.18
CA SER A 151 -0.80 -7.55 -29.30
C SER A 151 -1.49 -8.84 -28.87
N GLU A 152 -0.93 -10.01 -29.19
CA GLU A 152 -1.48 -11.30 -28.71
C GLU A 152 -1.40 -11.41 -27.19
N GLU A 153 -0.27 -11.05 -26.56
CA GLU A 153 -0.14 -10.99 -25.10
C GLU A 153 -1.22 -10.10 -24.47
N SER A 154 -1.43 -8.91 -25.06
CA SER A 154 -2.43 -7.95 -24.58
C SER A 154 -3.86 -8.49 -24.69
N GLN A 155 -4.20 -9.15 -25.80
CA GLN A 155 -5.55 -9.71 -26.03
C GLN A 155 -5.84 -10.89 -25.10
N LEU A 156 -4.89 -11.82 -24.95
CA LEU A 156 -5.03 -12.96 -24.03
C LEU A 156 -5.15 -12.49 -22.58
N ALA A 157 -4.35 -11.50 -22.18
CA ALA A 157 -4.50 -10.84 -20.89
C ALA A 157 -5.85 -10.14 -20.73
N GLY A 158 -6.32 -9.44 -21.77
CA GLY A 158 -7.63 -8.77 -21.78
C GLY A 158 -8.78 -9.74 -21.52
N ARG A 159 -8.77 -10.91 -22.17
CA ARG A 159 -9.71 -12.00 -21.94
C ARG A 159 -9.70 -12.47 -20.49
N VAL A 160 -8.51 -12.72 -19.93
CA VAL A 160 -8.39 -13.13 -18.53
C VAL A 160 -8.89 -12.05 -17.57
N LYS A 161 -8.61 -10.76 -17.82
CA LYS A 161 -9.09 -9.65 -16.98
C LYS A 161 -10.61 -9.51 -17.01
N LYS A 162 -11.23 -9.60 -18.19
CA LYS A 162 -12.64 -9.24 -18.42
C LYS A 162 -13.62 -10.40 -18.26
N GLU A 163 -13.24 -11.58 -18.74
CA GLU A 163 -14.14 -12.71 -18.97
C GLU A 163 -13.87 -13.90 -18.05
N GLU A 164 -12.58 -14.24 -17.83
CA GLU A 164 -12.25 -15.47 -17.11
C GLU A 164 -12.65 -15.39 -15.62
N PRO A 165 -13.48 -16.32 -15.12
CA PRO A 165 -13.80 -16.42 -13.71
C PRO A 165 -12.60 -16.94 -12.92
N ILE A 166 -12.05 -16.10 -12.05
CA ILE A 166 -10.92 -16.44 -11.19
C ILE A 166 -11.40 -16.76 -9.79
N LEU A 167 -11.03 -17.94 -9.28
CA LEU A 167 -11.38 -18.37 -7.92
C LEU A 167 -10.36 -17.89 -6.88
N VAL A 168 -9.07 -17.83 -7.24
CA VAL A 168 -7.99 -17.43 -6.33
C VAL A 168 -7.16 -16.32 -6.97
N ILE A 169 -7.01 -15.20 -6.27
CA ILE A 169 -6.07 -14.15 -6.63
C ILE A 169 -5.04 -14.02 -5.51
N MET A 170 -3.76 -14.19 -5.80
CA MET A 170 -2.71 -14.08 -4.78
C MET A 170 -1.44 -13.44 -5.33
N GLY A 171 -0.67 -12.79 -4.47
CA GLY A 171 0.57 -12.16 -4.91
C GLY A 171 1.15 -11.14 -3.95
N ASN A 172 2.20 -10.45 -4.43
CA ASN A 172 2.82 -9.32 -3.77
C ASN A 172 2.76 -8.11 -4.72
N PRO A 173 1.68 -7.31 -4.67
CA PRO A 173 1.55 -6.14 -5.55
C PRO A 173 2.58 -5.05 -5.20
N PRO A 174 2.94 -4.17 -6.15
CA PRO A 174 3.93 -3.12 -5.92
C PRO A 174 3.45 -2.07 -4.90
N TYR A 175 4.40 -1.52 -4.12
CA TYR A 175 4.13 -0.48 -3.12
C TYR A 175 4.61 0.89 -3.64
N SER A 176 3.70 1.71 -4.16
CA SER A 176 4.04 2.99 -4.77
C SER A 176 2.95 4.04 -4.55
N LEU A 177 3.15 4.91 -3.57
CA LEU A 177 2.26 6.03 -3.26
C LEU A 177 2.20 7.06 -4.41
N LEU A 178 3.30 7.21 -5.17
CA LEU A 178 3.35 8.01 -6.39
C LEU A 178 3.12 7.11 -7.61
N SER A 179 1.97 6.45 -7.62
CA SER A 179 1.56 5.53 -8.69
C SER A 179 1.62 6.21 -10.06
N SER A 180 2.27 5.57 -11.03
CA SER A 180 2.13 5.89 -12.45
C SER A 180 0.82 5.38 -13.06
N ASN A 181 0.11 4.49 -12.36
CA ASN A 181 -1.16 3.90 -12.80
C ASN A 181 -2.36 4.81 -12.53
N THR A 182 -2.32 6.05 -13.03
CA THR A 182 -3.47 6.96 -12.99
C THR A 182 -4.14 6.97 -14.36
N ASN A 183 -5.24 6.25 -14.50
CA ASN A 183 -6.03 6.18 -15.73
C ASN A 183 -7.54 6.21 -15.39
N ALA A 184 -8.40 6.42 -16.39
CA ALA A 184 -9.84 6.56 -16.16
C ALA A 184 -10.45 5.33 -15.48
N TRP A 185 -10.03 4.12 -15.86
CA TRP A 185 -10.53 2.87 -15.31
C TRP A 185 -10.15 2.68 -13.83
N THR A 186 -8.89 2.92 -13.44
CA THR A 186 -8.47 2.83 -12.02
C THR A 186 -9.18 3.86 -11.14
N GLU A 187 -9.40 5.06 -11.67
CA GLU A 187 -10.14 6.11 -10.98
C GLU A 187 -11.61 5.72 -10.76
N GLU A 188 -12.29 5.23 -11.80
CA GLU A 188 -13.65 4.69 -11.70
C GLU A 188 -13.71 3.52 -10.72
N LEU A 189 -12.82 2.54 -10.88
CA LEU A 189 -12.75 1.34 -10.05
C LEU A 189 -12.65 1.69 -8.56
N LEU A 190 -11.84 2.69 -8.20
CA LEU A 190 -11.66 3.12 -6.81
C LEU A 190 -12.82 3.99 -6.29
N LYS A 191 -13.34 4.89 -7.12
CA LYS A 191 -14.24 5.98 -6.68
C LYS A 191 -15.72 5.66 -6.85
N GLU A 192 -16.07 4.73 -7.72
CA GLU A 192 -17.46 4.37 -8.01
C GLU A 192 -17.83 3.00 -7.43
N ASP A 193 -19.14 2.77 -7.31
CA ASP A 193 -19.69 1.46 -7.00
C ASP A 193 -19.82 0.69 -8.32
N ILE A 194 -19.05 -0.39 -8.49
CA ILE A 194 -18.96 -1.15 -9.74
C ILE A 194 -19.15 -2.64 -9.47
N ASP A 195 -20.02 -3.29 -10.24
CA ASP A 195 -20.34 -4.73 -10.17
C ASP A 195 -20.63 -5.22 -8.73
N GLY A 196 -21.30 -4.39 -7.92
CA GLY A 196 -21.66 -4.68 -6.53
C GLY A 196 -20.56 -4.46 -5.50
N ALA A 197 -19.35 -4.06 -5.91
CA ALA A 197 -18.27 -3.70 -4.98
C ALA A 197 -18.30 -2.19 -4.71
N THR A 198 -18.46 -1.80 -3.44
CA THR A 198 -18.58 -0.37 -3.08
C THR A 198 -17.27 0.42 -3.22
N SER A 199 -17.39 1.71 -3.50
CA SER A 199 -16.29 2.67 -3.61
C SER A 199 -15.41 2.73 -2.36
N TYR A 200 -14.10 2.92 -2.54
CA TYR A 200 -13.15 3.18 -1.45
C TYR A 200 -13.22 4.65 -0.96
N TYR A 201 -13.86 5.51 -1.74
CA TYR A 201 -14.09 6.93 -1.45
C TYR A 201 -15.47 7.18 -0.82
N LYS A 202 -16.17 6.12 -0.41
CA LYS A 202 -17.41 6.20 0.37
C LYS A 202 -17.24 5.46 1.70
N VAL A 203 -17.90 5.95 2.74
CA VAL A 203 -18.01 5.29 4.05
C VAL A 203 -19.37 5.59 4.63
N ASP A 204 -20.06 4.57 5.14
CA ASP A 204 -21.39 4.72 5.76
C ASP A 204 -22.42 5.41 4.84
N GLY A 205 -22.32 5.13 3.53
CA GLY A 205 -23.19 5.73 2.51
C GLY A 205 -22.84 7.18 2.14
N ASN A 206 -21.85 7.79 2.79
CA ASN A 206 -21.43 9.17 2.56
C ASN A 206 -20.06 9.23 1.87
N PRO A 207 -19.72 10.34 1.18
CA PRO A 207 -18.37 10.57 0.69
C PRO A 207 -17.34 10.53 1.84
N LEU A 208 -16.16 9.99 1.55
CA LEU A 208 -15.09 9.79 2.54
C LEU A 208 -14.66 11.10 3.21
N ASN A 209 -14.68 12.24 2.48
CA ASN A 209 -14.38 13.59 2.97
C ASN A 209 -13.03 13.73 3.71
N GLU A 210 -12.07 12.85 3.42
CA GLU A 210 -10.71 12.96 3.93
C GLU A 210 -9.94 14.08 3.22
N ARG A 211 -9.23 14.91 3.99
CA ARG A 211 -8.53 16.09 3.45
C ARG A 211 -7.41 15.75 2.45
N ASN A 212 -6.85 14.55 2.53
CA ASN A 212 -5.76 14.10 1.66
C ASN A 212 -5.85 12.58 1.41
N PRO A 213 -6.76 12.12 0.52
CA PRO A 213 -6.99 10.70 0.29
C PRO A 213 -5.94 10.04 -0.61
N LYS A 214 -4.77 10.67 -0.82
CA LYS A 214 -3.71 10.19 -1.72
C LYS A 214 -3.22 8.77 -1.38
N ALA A 215 -3.33 8.34 -0.13
CA ALA A 215 -2.95 6.99 0.26
C ALA A 215 -3.80 5.90 -0.41
N LEU A 216 -5.04 6.21 -0.82
CA LEU A 216 -5.91 5.30 -1.59
C LEU A 216 -5.46 5.12 -3.05
N GLN A 217 -4.51 5.94 -3.51
CA GLN A 217 -3.96 5.87 -4.87
C GLN A 217 -2.68 5.03 -4.95
N ASP A 218 -2.22 4.47 -3.82
CA ASP A 218 -1.08 3.55 -3.81
C ASP A 218 -1.39 2.31 -4.66
N ASP A 219 -0.39 1.81 -5.38
CA ASP A 219 -0.59 0.70 -6.31
C ASP A 219 -1.11 -0.56 -5.61
N TYR A 220 -0.63 -0.92 -4.41
CA TYR A 220 -1.14 -2.10 -3.71
C TYR A 220 -2.64 -2.00 -3.41
N VAL A 221 -3.17 -0.79 -3.20
CA VAL A 221 -4.59 -0.53 -3.00
C VAL A 221 -5.36 -0.78 -4.29
N LYS A 222 -4.82 -0.34 -5.43
CA LYS A 222 -5.42 -0.57 -6.75
C LYS A 222 -5.43 -2.05 -7.12
N PHE A 223 -4.35 -2.77 -6.83
CA PHE A 223 -4.28 -4.21 -7.03
C PHE A 223 -5.25 -4.98 -6.14
N LEU A 224 -5.35 -4.60 -4.85
CA LEU A 224 -6.34 -5.21 -3.96
C LEU A 224 -7.77 -4.89 -4.41
N ARG A 225 -8.01 -3.66 -4.89
CA ARG A 225 -9.31 -3.25 -5.45
C ARG A 225 -9.66 -4.04 -6.70
N PHE A 226 -8.72 -4.24 -7.62
CA PHE A 226 -8.91 -5.09 -8.80
C PHE A 226 -9.26 -6.52 -8.41
N ALA A 227 -8.53 -7.09 -7.44
CA ALA A 227 -8.80 -8.43 -6.94
C ALA A 227 -10.18 -8.53 -6.29
N GLN A 228 -10.55 -7.55 -5.45
CA GLN A 228 -11.88 -7.45 -4.85
C GLN A 228 -12.98 -7.40 -5.92
N TRP A 229 -12.85 -6.53 -6.92
CA TRP A 229 -13.81 -6.40 -8.01
C TRP A 229 -13.98 -7.72 -8.76
N LYS A 230 -12.87 -8.38 -9.11
CA LYS A 230 -12.90 -9.63 -9.88
C LYS A 230 -13.54 -10.78 -9.09
N ILE A 231 -13.24 -10.91 -7.79
CA ILE A 231 -13.91 -11.90 -6.92
C ILE A 231 -15.38 -11.56 -6.65
N GLN A 232 -15.71 -10.27 -6.47
CA GLN A 232 -17.10 -9.85 -6.31
C GLN A 232 -17.93 -10.19 -7.55
N LYS A 233 -17.41 -9.91 -8.74
CA LYS A 233 -18.04 -10.25 -10.03
C LYS A 233 -18.18 -11.77 -10.22
N ALA A 234 -17.19 -12.55 -9.80
CA ALA A 234 -17.26 -14.02 -9.82
C ALA A 234 -18.23 -14.60 -8.77
N GLY A 235 -18.64 -13.81 -7.77
CA GLY A 235 -19.57 -14.21 -6.72
C GLY A 235 -18.95 -15.03 -5.59
N LYS A 236 -17.76 -15.61 -5.77
CA LYS A 236 -17.03 -16.38 -4.77
C LYS A 236 -15.53 -16.42 -5.08
N GLY A 237 -14.71 -16.63 -4.06
CA GLY A 237 -13.28 -16.86 -4.22
C GLY A 237 -12.43 -16.32 -3.07
N ILE A 238 -11.12 -16.34 -3.26
CA ILE A 238 -10.12 -15.97 -2.26
C ILE A 238 -9.19 -14.91 -2.84
N VAL A 239 -8.94 -13.83 -2.10
CA VAL A 239 -7.82 -12.92 -2.35
C VAL A 239 -6.79 -13.08 -1.24
N ALA A 240 -5.52 -13.31 -1.59
CA ALA A 240 -4.46 -13.57 -0.62
C ALA A 240 -3.18 -12.80 -0.97
N MET A 241 -2.91 -11.68 -0.29
CA MET A 241 -1.80 -10.79 -0.65
C MET A 241 -0.96 -10.40 0.56
N ILE A 242 0.33 -10.16 0.32
CA ILE A 242 1.19 -9.41 1.24
C ILE A 242 1.26 -7.96 0.78
N THR A 243 0.89 -7.02 1.66
CA THR A 243 0.78 -5.60 1.34
C THR A 243 1.31 -4.73 2.47
N ASN A 244 1.51 -3.44 2.21
CA ASN A 244 1.80 -2.47 3.26
C ASN A 244 0.66 -2.46 4.31
N HIS A 245 0.99 -2.63 5.59
CA HIS A 245 0.00 -2.75 6.66
C HIS A 245 -0.69 -1.42 7.04
N GLY A 246 -0.30 -0.29 6.43
CA GLY A 246 -0.82 1.02 6.78
C GLY A 246 -2.33 1.15 6.58
N TYR A 247 -2.95 0.34 5.71
CA TYR A 247 -4.40 0.35 5.54
C TYR A 247 -5.16 -0.29 6.71
N LEU A 248 -4.50 -0.97 7.65
CA LEU A 248 -5.18 -1.60 8.78
C LEU A 248 -5.69 -0.58 9.81
N ASP A 249 -4.93 0.50 10.03
CA ASP A 249 -5.13 1.45 11.12
C ASP A 249 -5.26 2.93 10.67
N ASN A 250 -4.97 3.26 9.42
CA ASN A 250 -5.00 4.65 8.97
C ASN A 250 -6.42 5.11 8.61
N THR A 251 -6.83 6.29 9.08
CA THR A 251 -8.18 6.84 8.89
C THR A 251 -8.55 7.06 7.41
N THR A 252 -7.57 7.30 6.54
CA THR A 252 -7.79 7.47 5.09
C THR A 252 -8.37 6.22 4.43
N PHE A 253 -8.17 5.04 5.00
CA PHE A 253 -8.59 3.76 4.42
C PHE A 253 -9.92 3.24 5.00
N ARG A 254 -10.66 4.03 5.79
CA ARG A 254 -11.92 3.55 6.40
C ARG A 254 -12.97 3.12 5.38
N GLY A 255 -13.04 3.81 4.24
CA GLY A 255 -13.93 3.44 3.13
C GLY A 255 -13.51 2.13 2.46
N MET A 256 -12.20 1.96 2.23
CA MET A 256 -11.62 0.71 1.76
C MET A 256 -11.94 -0.47 2.69
N ARG A 257 -11.68 -0.33 3.99
CA ARG A 257 -11.96 -1.39 4.98
C ARG A 257 -13.45 -1.75 5.02
N GLN A 258 -14.34 -0.76 5.02
CA GLN A 258 -15.77 -1.01 4.93
C GLN A 258 -16.16 -1.74 3.63
N SER A 259 -15.60 -1.34 2.50
CA SER A 259 -15.86 -1.98 1.20
C SER A 259 -15.41 -3.43 1.19
N LEU A 260 -14.22 -3.74 1.72
CA LEU A 260 -13.72 -5.11 1.87
C LEU A 260 -14.65 -5.96 2.75
N MET A 261 -15.10 -5.45 3.90
CA MET A 261 -16.06 -6.13 4.78
C MET A 261 -17.43 -6.37 4.12
N LYS A 262 -17.84 -5.50 3.19
CA LYS A 262 -19.08 -5.69 2.43
C LYS A 262 -18.93 -6.80 1.38
N THR A 263 -17.76 -6.91 0.74
CA THR A 263 -17.51 -7.92 -0.30
C THR A 263 -17.23 -9.31 0.25
N PHE A 264 -16.36 -9.40 1.25
CA PHE A 264 -15.85 -10.66 1.78
C PHE A 264 -16.58 -11.07 3.06
N ASP A 265 -16.66 -12.38 3.28
CA ASP A 265 -17.37 -12.99 4.39
C ASP A 265 -16.41 -13.32 5.55
N GLU A 266 -15.22 -13.85 5.26
CA GLU A 266 -14.16 -13.97 6.27
C GLU A 266 -12.92 -13.19 5.83
N ILE A 267 -12.34 -12.43 6.76
CA ILE A 267 -11.09 -11.68 6.54
C ILE A 267 -10.09 -12.08 7.61
N TYR A 268 -8.93 -12.58 7.20
CA TYR A 268 -7.81 -12.95 8.08
C TYR A 268 -6.64 -12.00 7.83
N ILE A 269 -6.19 -11.31 8.88
CA ILE A 269 -5.08 -10.36 8.83
C ILE A 269 -3.97 -10.85 9.76
N LEU A 270 -2.83 -11.23 9.18
CA LEU A 270 -1.60 -11.48 9.93
C LEU A 270 -0.69 -10.26 9.74
N ASP A 271 -0.64 -9.37 10.74
CA ASP A 271 0.25 -8.20 10.72
C ASP A 271 1.67 -8.66 11.05
N LEU A 272 2.59 -8.50 10.10
CA LEU A 272 4.00 -8.85 10.26
C LEU A 272 4.83 -7.66 10.77
N HIS A 273 4.21 -6.49 11.00
CA HIS A 273 4.86 -5.29 11.51
C HIS A 273 6.16 -4.94 10.77
N GLY A 274 7.21 -4.57 11.50
CA GLY A 274 8.50 -4.15 10.96
C GLY A 274 8.48 -2.71 10.45
N ASN A 275 7.61 -1.84 10.97
CA ASN A 275 7.54 -0.45 10.54
C ASN A 275 8.59 0.42 11.24
N SER A 276 9.78 0.48 10.65
CA SER A 276 10.88 1.34 11.12
C SER A 276 10.58 2.84 11.04
N VAL A 277 9.60 3.27 10.20
CA VAL A 277 9.17 4.68 10.15
C VAL A 277 8.39 5.05 11.41
N LYS A 278 7.50 4.17 11.86
CA LYS A 278 6.78 4.28 13.14
C LYS A 278 7.66 3.95 14.35
N ARG A 279 8.88 3.43 14.12
CA ARG A 279 9.81 2.93 15.16
C ARG A 279 9.16 1.84 16.01
N GLU A 280 8.44 0.93 15.35
CA GLU A 280 7.84 -0.23 16.03
C GLU A 280 8.90 -1.07 16.72
N THR A 281 8.52 -1.60 17.88
CA THR A 281 9.30 -2.53 18.69
C THR A 281 8.40 -3.68 19.10
N ALA A 282 8.97 -4.87 19.26
CA ALA A 282 8.21 -6.02 19.73
C ALA A 282 7.65 -5.74 21.15
N PRO A 283 6.54 -6.40 21.56
CA PRO A 283 5.93 -6.18 22.88
C PRO A 283 6.87 -6.39 24.06
N ASN A 284 7.93 -7.18 23.89
CA ASN A 284 8.99 -7.39 24.88
C ASN A 284 10.07 -6.30 24.89
N GLY A 285 9.91 -5.21 24.13
CA GLY A 285 10.89 -4.15 23.94
C GLY A 285 12.03 -4.50 22.98
N GLY A 286 12.00 -5.69 22.37
CA GLY A 286 12.98 -6.15 21.40
C GLY A 286 12.87 -5.46 20.04
N LYS A 287 13.85 -5.72 19.18
CA LYS A 287 13.80 -5.29 17.78
C LYS A 287 12.65 -5.99 17.07
N ASP A 288 11.94 -5.21 16.25
CA ASP A 288 10.96 -5.71 15.32
C ASP A 288 11.43 -5.42 13.89
N GLU A 289 11.70 -6.47 13.13
CA GLU A 289 12.31 -6.37 11.81
C GLU A 289 11.29 -6.73 10.72
N ASN A 290 11.34 -5.99 9.63
CA ASN A 290 10.50 -6.26 8.47
C ASN A 290 10.95 -7.54 7.75
N VAL A 291 10.01 -8.27 7.16
CA VAL A 291 10.29 -9.46 6.32
C VAL A 291 10.92 -9.09 4.97
N PHE A 292 10.85 -7.83 4.55
CA PHE A 292 11.58 -7.29 3.40
C PHE A 292 12.65 -6.30 3.86
N ASP A 293 13.55 -5.93 2.95
CA ASP A 293 14.50 -4.83 3.13
C ASP A 293 13.83 -3.47 2.85
N ILE A 294 12.75 -3.17 3.57
CA ILE A 294 11.97 -1.93 3.45
C ILE A 294 11.67 -1.31 4.81
N ARG A 295 11.16 -0.08 4.81
CA ARG A 295 10.91 0.68 6.04
C ARG A 295 9.47 0.62 6.54
N GLN A 296 8.50 0.43 5.65
CA GLN A 296 7.07 0.36 5.95
C GLN A 296 6.71 -1.04 6.44
N GLY A 297 5.85 -1.16 7.45
CA GLY A 297 5.38 -2.47 7.90
C GLY A 297 4.47 -3.15 6.87
N VAL A 298 4.37 -4.47 6.96
CA VAL A 298 3.62 -5.31 6.01
C VAL A 298 2.71 -6.29 6.71
N ALA A 299 1.62 -6.65 6.06
CA ALA A 299 0.66 -7.62 6.55
C ALA A 299 0.29 -8.61 5.44
N ILE A 300 0.09 -9.86 5.83
CA ILE A 300 -0.54 -10.88 4.99
C ILE A 300 -2.05 -10.81 5.23
N SER A 301 -2.83 -10.74 4.15
CA SER A 301 -4.28 -10.60 4.23
C SER A 301 -4.95 -11.62 3.33
N LEU A 302 -5.83 -12.43 3.92
CA LEU A 302 -6.64 -13.45 3.23
C LEU A 302 -8.10 -13.02 3.32
N PHE A 303 -8.73 -12.81 2.17
CA PHE A 303 -10.11 -12.39 2.05
C PHE A 303 -10.91 -13.50 1.37
N VAL A 304 -11.92 -14.03 2.03
CA VAL A 304 -12.72 -15.17 1.55
C VAL A 304 -14.14 -14.70 1.28
N LYS A 305 -14.63 -14.97 0.07
CA LYS A 305 -16.02 -14.76 -0.34
C LYS A 305 -16.65 -16.11 -0.68
N ASN A 306 -17.69 -16.50 0.04
CA ASN A 306 -18.40 -17.74 -0.23
C ASN A 306 -19.81 -17.69 0.38
N GLU A 307 -20.82 -17.91 -0.45
CA GLU A 307 -22.24 -17.91 -0.07
C GLU A 307 -22.60 -18.88 1.07
N LYS A 308 -21.77 -19.92 1.30
CA LYS A 308 -21.95 -20.88 2.40
C LYS A 308 -21.64 -20.26 3.78
N ILE A 309 -20.86 -19.18 3.82
CA ILE A 309 -20.45 -18.49 5.04
C ILE A 309 -21.58 -17.55 5.45
N LYS A 310 -22.21 -17.83 6.61
CA LYS A 310 -23.36 -17.08 7.10
C LYS A 310 -22.98 -15.86 7.93
N GLU A 311 -21.89 -15.96 8.68
CA GLU A 311 -21.44 -14.92 9.59
C GLU A 311 -20.21 -14.24 9.02
N LYS A 312 -20.27 -12.91 8.93
CA LYS A 312 -19.13 -12.12 8.49
C LYS A 312 -18.20 -11.83 9.65
N ILE A 313 -16.93 -12.17 9.51
CA ILE A 313 -15.96 -12.03 10.60
C ILE A 313 -14.63 -11.48 10.08
N VAL A 314 -14.04 -10.60 10.89
CA VAL A 314 -12.68 -10.10 10.68
C VAL A 314 -11.82 -10.64 11.81
N LYS A 315 -10.68 -11.19 11.45
CA LYS A 315 -9.74 -11.91 12.32
C LYS A 315 -8.36 -11.27 12.18
N HIS A 316 -7.70 -11.07 13.30
CA HIS A 316 -6.39 -10.42 13.36
C HIS A 316 -5.41 -11.21 14.21
N GLN A 317 -4.15 -11.22 13.82
CA GLN A 317 -3.04 -11.72 14.61
C GLN A 317 -1.79 -10.89 14.35
N ASP A 318 -1.10 -10.49 15.42
CA ASP A 318 0.21 -9.85 15.35
C ASP A 318 1.33 -10.90 15.30
N LEU A 319 2.35 -10.65 14.49
CA LEU A 319 3.62 -11.37 14.49
C LEU A 319 4.79 -10.39 14.54
N PHE A 320 5.22 -10.06 15.76
CA PHE A 320 6.40 -9.27 16.04
C PHE A 320 7.67 -10.12 16.13
N GLY A 321 8.83 -9.50 15.99
CA GLY A 321 10.13 -10.11 16.30
C GLY A 321 11.18 -9.88 15.21
N LYS A 322 12.27 -10.65 15.28
CA LYS A 322 13.33 -10.57 14.27
C LYS A 322 12.90 -11.23 12.96
N ARG A 323 13.55 -10.84 11.86
CA ARG A 323 13.20 -11.34 10.52
C ARG A 323 13.26 -12.86 10.43
N ASN A 324 14.33 -13.48 10.96
CA ASN A 324 14.49 -14.93 10.89
C ASN A 324 13.47 -15.68 11.77
N GLU A 325 13.13 -15.14 12.94
CA GLU A 325 12.09 -15.72 13.81
C GLU A 325 10.72 -15.70 13.11
N LYS A 326 10.40 -14.62 12.38
CA LYS A 326 9.20 -14.54 11.54
C LYS A 326 9.24 -15.57 10.40
N TYR A 327 10.39 -15.75 9.75
CA TYR A 327 10.55 -16.74 8.69
C TYR A 327 10.36 -18.17 9.17
N ASP A 328 10.93 -18.53 10.32
CA ASP A 328 10.77 -19.86 10.91
C ASP A 328 9.29 -20.11 11.24
N TRP A 329 8.63 -19.14 11.85
CA TRP A 329 7.20 -19.19 12.17
C TRP A 329 6.36 -19.39 10.90
N LEU A 330 6.55 -18.54 9.88
CA LEU A 330 5.82 -18.59 8.60
C LEU A 330 6.09 -19.89 7.82
N THR A 331 7.26 -20.50 7.98
CA THR A 331 7.58 -21.77 7.32
C THR A 331 6.79 -22.94 7.93
N SER A 332 6.53 -22.89 9.23
CA SER A 332 5.93 -23.98 10.02
C SER A 332 4.41 -23.94 10.14
N LYS A 333 3.76 -22.81 9.80
CA LYS A 333 2.31 -22.61 10.01
C LYS A 333 1.58 -22.22 8.73
N ASP A 334 0.26 -22.34 8.76
CA ASP A 334 -0.65 -21.67 7.82
C ASP A 334 -1.84 -21.05 8.57
N VAL A 335 -2.87 -20.60 7.84
CA VAL A 335 -4.08 -20.00 8.41
C VAL A 335 -4.77 -20.87 9.46
N SER A 336 -4.67 -22.20 9.38
CA SER A 336 -5.33 -23.13 10.29
C SER A 336 -4.61 -23.28 11.63
N ASP A 337 -3.29 -23.10 11.66
CA ASP A 337 -2.46 -23.14 12.87
C ASP A 337 -2.23 -21.75 13.50
N THR A 338 -2.81 -20.70 12.90
CA THR A 338 -2.64 -19.32 13.34
C THR A 338 -3.75 -18.94 14.29
N ASP A 339 -3.37 -18.51 15.50
CA ASP A 339 -4.29 -18.18 16.59
C ASP A 339 -4.96 -16.81 16.41
N PHE A 340 -5.73 -16.67 15.33
CA PHE A 340 -6.41 -15.42 15.03
C PHE A 340 -7.45 -15.04 16.09
N GLN A 341 -7.44 -13.77 16.47
CA GLN A 341 -8.46 -13.18 17.33
C GLN A 341 -9.54 -12.49 16.49
N ALA A 342 -10.81 -12.78 16.78
CA ALA A 342 -11.93 -12.09 16.18
C ALA A 342 -11.95 -10.63 16.63
N ILE A 343 -12.11 -9.70 15.68
CA ILE A 343 -12.28 -8.28 15.95
C ILE A 343 -13.62 -7.80 15.39
N SER A 344 -14.14 -6.70 15.95
CA SER A 344 -15.40 -6.10 15.52
C SER A 344 -15.16 -4.68 15.00
N PRO A 345 -14.73 -4.52 13.73
CA PRO A 345 -14.55 -3.20 13.14
C PRO A 345 -15.87 -2.42 13.14
N ASN A 346 -15.89 -1.27 13.83
CA ASN A 346 -17.09 -0.45 13.99
C ASN A 346 -17.07 0.79 13.09
N SER A 347 -18.26 1.39 12.92
CA SER A 347 -18.43 2.66 12.21
C SER A 347 -17.56 3.76 12.83
N LYS A 348 -17.19 4.76 12.01
CA LYS A 348 -16.10 5.76 12.14
C LYS A 348 -14.79 5.36 11.47
N ALA A 349 -14.28 4.16 11.71
CA ALA A 349 -12.94 3.81 11.24
C ALA A 349 -12.79 2.41 10.67
N TYR A 350 -13.61 1.44 11.07
CA TYR A 350 -13.52 0.06 10.58
C TYR A 350 -12.12 -0.53 10.69
N PHE A 351 -11.38 -0.29 11.79
CA PHE A 351 -10.00 -0.76 11.92
C PHE A 351 -9.89 -2.28 11.81
N PHE A 352 -8.86 -2.75 11.12
CA PHE A 352 -8.53 -4.17 10.99
C PHE A 352 -7.47 -4.63 12.01
N ILE A 353 -7.29 -3.83 13.06
CA ILE A 353 -6.49 -4.19 14.23
C ILE A 353 -7.37 -4.14 15.48
N PRO A 354 -7.04 -4.91 16.54
CA PRO A 354 -7.71 -4.81 17.82
C PRO A 354 -7.64 -3.38 18.35
N ARG A 355 -8.76 -2.93 18.93
CA ARG A 355 -8.84 -1.64 19.63
C ARG A 355 -9.52 -1.86 20.96
N PHE A 356 -8.88 -1.40 22.03
CA PHE A 356 -9.50 -1.35 23.35
C PHE A 356 -10.55 -0.24 23.37
N THR A 357 -11.77 -0.55 22.93
CA THR A 357 -12.89 0.41 22.88
C THR A 357 -13.83 0.30 24.08
N GLU A 358 -13.49 -0.51 25.09
CA GLU A 358 -14.35 -0.77 26.26
C GLU A 358 -14.85 0.51 26.95
N ASN A 359 -14.05 1.58 26.93
CA ASN A 359 -14.39 2.87 27.54
C ASN A 359 -14.62 4.01 26.53
N ILE A 360 -14.83 3.70 25.24
CA ILE A 360 -14.94 4.74 24.22
C ILE A 360 -16.19 5.61 24.40
N GLU A 361 -17.28 5.06 24.92
CA GLU A 361 -18.49 5.85 25.18
C GLU A 361 -18.26 6.86 26.32
N VAL A 362 -17.60 6.44 27.40
CA VAL A 362 -17.19 7.35 28.49
C VAL A 362 -16.27 8.46 27.96
N TYR A 363 -15.32 8.13 27.08
CA TYR A 363 -14.46 9.13 26.45
C TYR A 363 -15.24 10.14 25.59
N LYS A 364 -16.30 9.69 24.89
CA LYS A 364 -17.15 10.57 24.05
C LYS A 364 -18.04 11.51 24.87
N GLU A 365 -18.26 11.24 26.14
CA GLU A 365 -18.99 12.15 27.05
C GLU A 365 -18.17 13.40 27.38
N TRP A 366 -16.85 13.36 27.18
CA TRP A 366 -15.98 14.51 27.45
C TRP A 366 -16.11 15.55 26.32
N PRO A 367 -16.12 16.85 26.66
CA PRO A 367 -16.19 17.90 25.65
C PRO A 367 -15.07 17.81 24.62
N SER A 368 -15.40 18.01 23.35
CA SER A 368 -14.40 17.96 22.27
C SER A 368 -13.45 19.14 22.37
N LEU A 369 -12.14 18.90 22.18
CA LEU A 369 -11.16 19.99 22.10
C LEU A 369 -11.48 21.00 21.00
N VAL A 370 -12.16 20.58 19.92
CA VAL A 370 -12.56 21.49 18.84
C VAL A 370 -13.74 22.38 19.26
N GLU A 371 -14.57 21.92 20.19
CA GLU A 371 -15.65 22.72 20.77
C GLU A 371 -15.09 23.73 21.79
N ILE A 372 -14.10 23.32 22.61
CA ILE A 372 -13.41 24.20 23.55
C ILE A 372 -12.55 25.23 22.81
N PHE A 373 -11.85 24.82 21.75
CA PHE A 373 -10.93 25.63 20.95
C PHE A 373 -11.43 25.76 19.50
N PRO A 374 -12.39 26.67 19.22
CA PRO A 374 -13.02 26.79 17.91
C PRO A 374 -12.04 27.23 16.81
N ILE A 375 -10.98 27.95 17.19
CA ILE A 375 -9.89 28.32 16.30
C ILE A 375 -8.67 27.47 16.66
N ASN A 376 -8.40 26.47 15.82
CA ASN A 376 -7.25 25.57 15.98
C ASN A 376 -6.60 25.28 14.63
N VAL A 377 -5.30 24.97 14.64
CA VAL A 377 -4.55 24.68 13.42
C VAL A 377 -3.33 23.80 13.71
N SER A 378 -2.88 23.05 12.71
CA SER A 378 -1.54 22.45 12.76
C SER A 378 -0.48 23.55 12.82
N GLY A 379 0.67 23.28 13.44
CA GLY A 379 1.80 24.22 13.45
C GLY A 379 2.22 24.73 12.05
N ILE A 380 3.01 25.80 12.04
CA ILE A 380 3.49 26.42 10.80
C ILE A 380 4.28 25.42 9.97
N VAL A 381 4.27 25.59 8.65
CA VAL A 381 5.08 24.78 7.72
C VAL A 381 5.95 25.72 6.91
N THR A 382 7.26 25.61 7.06
CA THR A 382 8.19 26.48 6.32
C THR A 382 8.46 25.93 4.91
N SER A 383 8.48 24.60 4.76
CA SER A 383 9.04 23.84 3.63
C SER A 383 10.55 24.02 3.40
N ARG A 384 11.24 24.80 4.23
CA ARG A 384 12.66 25.18 4.16
C ARG A 384 13.21 25.51 5.55
N ASP A 385 13.17 24.56 6.48
CA ASP A 385 13.55 24.82 7.88
C ASP A 385 14.97 25.39 7.99
N SER A 386 15.96 24.82 7.29
CA SER A 386 17.37 25.26 7.35
C SER A 386 17.62 26.73 6.94
N LEU A 387 16.71 27.29 6.13
CA LEU A 387 16.72 28.69 5.71
C LEU A 387 15.93 29.57 6.68
N THR A 388 14.73 29.12 7.04
CA THR A 388 13.68 29.95 7.66
C THR A 388 13.69 29.89 9.18
N ILE A 389 14.35 28.90 9.76
CA ILE A 389 14.48 28.71 11.21
C ILE A 389 15.97 28.61 11.53
N ARG A 390 16.45 29.45 12.45
CA ARG A 390 17.86 29.46 12.87
C ARG A 390 17.99 29.56 14.39
N PRO A 391 19.06 29.01 14.99
CA PRO A 391 19.29 29.09 16.42
C PRO A 391 19.41 30.52 16.96
N THR A 392 19.86 31.47 16.13
CA THR A 392 20.10 32.85 16.55
C THR A 392 19.39 33.88 15.67
N LYS A 393 19.05 35.03 16.28
CA LYS A 393 18.47 36.19 15.56
C LYS A 393 19.37 36.70 14.42
N ASN A 394 20.69 36.64 14.61
CA ASN A 394 21.65 37.13 13.62
C ASN A 394 21.69 36.25 12.36
N GLU A 395 21.59 34.93 12.53
CA GLU A 395 21.56 34.00 11.40
C GLU A 395 20.29 34.16 10.57
N ILE A 396 19.11 34.26 11.21
CA ILE A 396 17.88 34.47 10.46
C ILE A 396 17.85 35.83 9.78
N ARG A 397 18.40 36.87 10.43
CA ARG A 397 18.61 38.18 9.80
C ARG A 397 19.47 38.10 8.55
N ALA A 398 20.62 37.42 8.62
CA ALA A 398 21.50 37.24 7.47
C ALA A 398 20.80 36.52 6.32
N ASN A 399 20.03 35.47 6.62
CA ASN A 399 19.26 34.74 5.62
C ASN A 399 18.21 35.62 4.93
N VAL A 400 17.45 36.41 5.70
CA VAL A 400 16.43 37.32 5.15
C VAL A 400 17.07 38.40 4.29
N LEU A 401 18.16 39.02 4.74
CA LEU A 401 18.89 40.03 3.96
C LEU A 401 19.44 39.44 2.65
N ASN A 402 20.04 38.25 2.69
CA ASN A 402 20.50 37.56 1.48
C ASN A 402 19.37 37.29 0.47
N ILE A 403 18.16 36.94 0.94
CA ILE A 403 16.99 36.77 0.06
C ILE A 403 16.56 38.08 -0.58
N VAL A 404 16.60 39.19 0.17
CA VAL A 404 16.14 40.50 -0.29
C VAL A 404 17.16 41.19 -1.21
N GLU A 405 18.44 41.17 -0.85
CA GLU A 405 19.48 41.96 -1.51
C GLU A 405 20.05 41.26 -2.75
N LEU A 406 20.23 39.94 -2.70
CA LEU A 406 20.84 39.20 -3.81
C LEU A 406 19.82 38.90 -4.91
N ASP A 407 20.31 38.75 -6.14
CA ASP A 407 19.53 38.13 -7.21
C ASP A 407 19.13 36.70 -6.80
N SER A 408 17.97 36.23 -7.27
CA SER A 408 17.44 34.90 -6.91
C SER A 408 18.41 33.76 -7.24
N LYS A 409 19.24 33.86 -8.28
CA LYS A 409 20.25 32.83 -8.59
C LYS A 409 21.41 32.85 -7.60
N ILE A 410 21.87 34.05 -7.24
CA ILE A 410 22.99 34.22 -6.30
C ILE A 410 22.54 33.84 -4.88
N ALA A 411 21.35 34.28 -4.46
CA ALA A 411 20.76 33.92 -3.18
C ALA A 411 20.65 32.39 -3.01
N ARG A 412 20.31 31.66 -4.08
CA ARG A 412 20.26 30.18 -4.03
C ARG A 412 21.62 29.57 -3.74
N ILE A 413 22.69 30.09 -4.34
CA ILE A 413 24.05 29.57 -4.12
C ILE A 413 24.51 29.93 -2.71
N ALA A 414 24.34 31.19 -2.31
CA ALA A 414 24.78 31.70 -1.01
C ALA A 414 24.10 31.00 0.18
N LEU A 415 22.84 30.59 0.01
CA LEU A 415 22.02 29.97 1.05
C LEU A 415 21.87 28.44 0.86
N ASP A 416 22.63 27.85 -0.05
CA ASP A 416 22.59 26.42 -0.39
C ASP A 416 21.16 25.89 -0.63
N LEU A 417 20.40 26.60 -1.47
CA LEU A 417 19.01 26.29 -1.75
C LEU A 417 18.87 25.39 -2.98
N GLY A 418 18.30 24.20 -2.77
CA GLY A 418 17.87 23.32 -3.86
C GLY A 418 16.73 23.89 -4.73
N LYS A 419 16.23 23.06 -5.66
CA LYS A 419 15.09 23.40 -6.54
C LYS A 419 13.85 23.75 -5.74
N ASP A 420 13.05 24.71 -6.22
CA ASP A 420 11.79 25.11 -5.59
C ASP A 420 10.83 23.93 -5.37
N SER A 421 10.02 24.05 -4.32
CA SER A 421 8.96 23.08 -4.03
C SER A 421 7.60 23.65 -4.42
N GLN A 422 6.56 22.80 -4.43
CA GLN A 422 5.20 23.26 -4.67
C GLN A 422 4.77 24.33 -3.64
N GLY A 423 5.22 24.17 -2.40
CA GLY A 423 4.86 25.01 -1.26
C GLY A 423 5.74 26.25 -1.07
N TRP A 424 6.96 26.29 -1.61
CA TRP A 424 7.91 27.38 -1.38
C TRP A 424 8.74 27.68 -2.63
N LYS A 425 8.82 28.97 -2.98
CA LYS A 425 9.61 29.47 -4.10
C LYS A 425 10.39 30.71 -3.67
N ILE A 426 11.67 30.79 -4.05
CA ILE A 426 12.52 31.92 -3.65
C ILE A 426 11.95 33.27 -4.08
N LYS A 427 11.35 33.32 -5.27
CA LYS A 427 10.75 34.54 -5.82
C LYS A 427 9.61 35.03 -4.92
N LEU A 428 8.73 34.12 -4.49
CA LEU A 428 7.60 34.45 -3.63
C LEU A 428 8.06 34.84 -2.22
N ALA A 429 9.11 34.20 -1.70
CA ALA A 429 9.70 34.58 -0.42
C ALA A 429 10.28 36.01 -0.47
N LYS A 430 10.98 36.36 -1.54
CA LYS A 430 11.49 37.72 -1.77
C LYS A 430 10.37 38.74 -1.93
N GLU A 431 9.37 38.43 -2.75
CA GLU A 431 8.18 39.28 -2.96
C GLU A 431 7.41 39.51 -1.65
N ASP A 432 7.26 38.49 -0.81
CA ASP A 432 6.62 38.60 0.50
C ASP A 432 7.35 39.60 1.42
N ILE A 433 8.67 39.45 1.58
CA ILE A 433 9.45 40.34 2.45
C ILE A 433 9.38 41.78 1.93
N LEU A 434 9.55 41.98 0.62
CA LEU A 434 9.50 43.32 0.01
C LEU A 434 8.12 43.97 0.10
N SER A 435 7.05 43.25 -0.23
CA SER A 435 5.68 43.75 -0.13
C SER A 435 5.23 44.01 1.30
N SER A 436 5.87 43.35 2.27
CA SER A 436 5.67 43.58 3.70
C SER A 436 6.45 44.78 4.26
N GLY A 437 7.01 45.66 3.41
CA GLY A 437 7.77 46.84 3.82
C GLY A 437 9.29 46.60 3.92
N GLY A 438 9.81 45.49 3.39
CA GLY A 438 11.22 45.14 3.43
C GLY A 438 11.62 44.38 4.70
N PHE A 439 12.92 44.35 4.98
CA PHE A 439 13.46 43.75 6.21
C PHE A 439 13.09 44.61 7.42
N ASP A 440 12.45 43.98 8.40
CA ASP A 440 12.05 44.59 9.67
C ASP A 440 12.52 43.69 10.83
N PRO A 441 13.43 44.14 11.71
CA PRO A 441 13.95 43.32 12.81
C PRO A 441 12.87 42.89 13.81
N GLU A 442 11.75 43.62 13.93
CA GLU A 442 10.65 43.26 14.83
C GLU A 442 9.88 42.02 14.36
N LYS A 443 10.01 41.65 13.07
CA LYS A 443 9.44 40.41 12.52
C LYS A 443 10.29 39.17 12.79
N ILE A 444 11.43 39.30 13.46
CA ILE A 444 12.22 38.17 13.94
C ILE A 444 11.59 37.65 15.23
N THR A 445 10.87 36.54 15.13
CA THR A 445 10.05 35.99 16.21
C THR A 445 10.67 34.69 16.74
N PRO A 446 10.71 34.48 18.07
CA PRO A 446 11.05 33.18 18.63
C PRO A 446 9.98 32.14 18.29
N ILE A 447 10.41 30.90 18.06
CA ILE A 447 9.52 29.77 17.79
C ILE A 447 10.00 28.54 18.56
N LEU A 448 9.06 27.80 19.13
CA LEU A 448 9.32 26.47 19.68
C LEU A 448 9.42 25.47 18.52
N TYR A 449 10.63 25.23 18.02
CA TYR A 449 10.87 24.36 16.86
C TYR A 449 10.65 22.89 17.20
N ARG A 450 11.13 22.47 18.37
CA ARG A 450 10.92 21.16 18.98
C ARG A 450 10.59 21.33 20.47
N PRO A 451 10.08 20.30 21.17
CA PRO A 451 9.87 20.40 22.61
C PRO A 451 11.14 20.90 23.31
N PHE A 452 11.02 22.03 23.99
CA PHE A 452 12.10 22.71 24.72
C PHE A 452 13.26 23.26 23.84
N ASP A 453 13.06 23.39 22.52
CA ASP A 453 14.03 23.97 21.59
C ASP A 453 13.47 25.26 20.99
N ILE A 454 13.94 26.40 21.52
CA ILE A 454 13.57 27.74 21.06
C ILE A 454 14.57 28.20 20.01
N GLN A 455 14.07 28.46 18.81
CA GLN A 455 14.82 29.02 17.69
C GLN A 455 14.14 30.31 17.19
N TYR A 456 14.64 30.90 16.11
CA TYR A 456 14.12 32.13 15.55
C TYR A 456 13.70 31.96 14.08
N THR A 457 12.59 32.59 13.72
CA THR A 457 12.08 32.68 12.34
C THR A 457 11.79 34.13 11.98
N TYR A 458 11.63 34.41 10.68
CA TYR A 458 11.09 35.69 10.20
C TYR A 458 9.62 35.52 9.81
N TYR A 459 8.71 36.19 10.50
CA TYR A 459 7.28 35.96 10.35
C TYR A 459 6.57 37.18 9.72
N THR A 460 6.04 36.99 8.51
CA THR A 460 5.25 38.00 7.78
C THR A 460 3.74 37.71 7.83
N GLY A 461 3.35 36.45 8.06
CA GLY A 461 1.96 36.01 7.96
C GLY A 461 1.47 35.78 6.53
N THR A 462 2.32 35.90 5.51
CA THR A 462 1.92 35.69 4.11
C THR A 462 2.04 34.22 3.70
N THR A 463 0.93 33.65 3.20
CA THR A 463 0.93 32.26 2.70
C THR A 463 1.74 32.15 1.41
N ARG A 464 2.57 31.10 1.30
CA ARG A 464 3.57 30.89 0.23
C ARG A 464 4.64 31.99 0.14
N GLY A 465 4.84 32.75 1.21
CA GLY A 465 5.91 33.73 1.35
C GLY A 465 7.21 33.11 1.88
N PHE A 466 7.90 33.85 2.76
CA PHE A 466 9.10 33.35 3.42
C PHE A 466 8.82 32.04 4.18
N ILE A 467 7.64 31.94 4.81
CA ILE A 467 7.08 30.71 5.39
C ILE A 467 5.98 30.19 4.45
N SER A 468 6.04 28.91 4.07
CA SER A 468 5.07 28.32 3.14
C SER A 468 3.61 28.36 3.66
N ARG A 469 3.40 28.00 4.93
CA ARG A 469 2.09 28.04 5.62
C ARG A 469 2.28 28.66 7.01
N PRO A 470 2.15 29.99 7.13
CA PRO A 470 2.35 30.70 8.40
C PRO A 470 1.17 30.54 9.36
N ARG A 471 0.01 30.06 8.89
CA ARG A 471 -1.19 29.83 9.72
C ARG A 471 -1.65 31.08 10.46
N SER A 472 -1.72 32.18 9.72
CA SER A 472 -1.98 33.53 10.23
C SER A 472 -3.29 33.67 10.98
N ASP A 473 -4.29 32.83 10.69
CA ASP A 473 -5.55 32.81 11.43
C ASP A 473 -5.37 32.54 12.93
N VAL A 474 -4.34 31.78 13.31
CA VAL A 474 -3.98 31.50 14.71
C VAL A 474 -2.74 32.28 15.13
N MET A 475 -1.68 32.25 14.31
CA MET A 475 -0.38 32.78 14.72
C MET A 475 -0.38 34.30 14.94
N LYS A 476 -1.29 35.06 14.30
CA LYS A 476 -1.46 36.48 14.62
C LYS A 476 -1.76 36.71 16.11
N HIS A 477 -2.56 35.83 16.72
CA HIS A 477 -2.90 35.91 18.14
C HIS A 477 -1.76 35.49 19.06
N MET A 478 -0.83 34.68 18.57
CA MET A 478 0.36 34.24 19.31
C MET A 478 1.48 35.27 19.29
N ILE A 479 1.50 36.14 18.27
CA ILE A 479 2.58 37.11 18.05
C ILE A 479 2.20 38.50 18.58
N SER A 480 0.92 38.89 18.49
CA SER A 480 0.49 40.24 18.89
C SER A 480 0.54 40.49 20.39
N ASN A 481 0.41 39.46 21.23
CA ASN A 481 0.44 39.55 22.69
C ASN A 481 1.01 38.26 23.30
N GLU A 482 1.38 38.29 24.59
CA GLU A 482 1.64 37.06 25.34
C GLU A 482 0.42 36.15 25.32
N ASN A 483 0.60 34.92 24.85
CA ASN A 483 -0.49 33.97 24.66
C ASN A 483 -0.01 32.53 24.91
N LEU A 484 -0.94 31.65 25.25
CA LEU A 484 -0.67 30.24 25.54
C LEU A 484 -1.36 29.35 24.51
N SER A 485 -0.64 28.33 24.05
CA SER A 485 -1.20 27.33 23.13
C SER A 485 -1.04 25.93 23.72
N LEU A 486 -2.06 25.11 23.54
CA LEU A 486 -2.01 23.69 23.86
C LEU A 486 -1.54 22.93 22.61
N CYS A 487 -0.26 22.55 22.59
CA CYS A 487 0.35 21.79 21.51
C CYS A 487 0.26 20.29 21.80
N PHE A 488 -0.43 19.55 20.94
CA PHE A 488 -0.49 18.09 21.00
C PHE A 488 -0.27 17.52 19.61
N VAL A 489 0.27 16.31 19.54
CA VAL A 489 0.28 15.55 18.30
C VAL A 489 -1.17 15.22 17.96
N ARG A 490 -1.58 15.42 16.71
CA ARG A 490 -2.80 14.77 16.24
C ARG A 490 -2.57 13.28 16.48
N GLN A 491 -3.43 12.64 17.29
CA GLN A 491 -3.33 11.21 17.54
C GLN A 491 -3.20 10.54 16.18
N PHE A 492 -2.01 9.98 15.92
CA PHE A 492 -1.94 8.82 15.05
C PHE A 492 -2.90 7.84 15.70
N SER A 493 -3.81 7.31 14.91
CA SER A 493 -4.66 6.21 15.32
C SER A 493 -3.75 5.08 15.78
N GLY A 494 -3.37 5.09 17.06
CA GLY A 494 -2.56 4.07 17.73
C GLY A 494 -3.50 3.02 18.25
#